data_AF-A0A7Y1Z0E1-F1
#
_entry.id   AF-A0A7Y1Z0E1-F1
#
_cell.length_a   1.000
_cell.length_b   1.000
_cell.length_c   1.000
_cell.angle_alpha   90.00
_cell.angle_beta   90.00
_cell.angle_gamma   90.00
#
_symmetry.space_group_name_H-M   'P 1'
#
loop_
_entity.id
_entity.type
_entity.pdbx_description
1 polymer ?
#
loop_
_entity_poly.entity_id
_entity_poly.type
_entity_poly.pdbx_seq_one_letter_code
_entity_poly.pdbx_strand_id
1 'polypeptide(L)'
;MGGSKDYRHGRRAPVCGSGVVSEEKQGVFGRLFRGGNRAAELPEAPINADGTDGADSDGDSSEAPSEARRGWYTRLRDGLTRSSSALTTGITQVFTKRRLDQAMLDQLEDLLIQADIGVESALAITEKLRAEKFDRDVDPQEVRDFLAAEIGGRLEAVARPLELESGARPHVILVVGVNGSGKTTTIGKLAAGFAGDGLKVMLAAGDTFRAAAIEQLTIWGERVGAPVVARDVGADPAGLAFDALSRAREEASDVLL
;
A
#
# COMPACT_ATOMS: atom_id res chain seq x y z
N MET A 1 -1.08 -4.66 -79.66
CA MET A 1 -1.63 -3.29 -79.52
C MET A 1 -1.75 -2.95 -78.05
N GLY A 2 -1.09 -1.88 -77.61
CA GLY A 2 -1.30 -1.06 -76.39
C GLY A 2 -1.37 -1.78 -75.02
N GLY A 3 -0.50 -1.55 -74.05
CA GLY A 3 0.40 -0.42 -73.80
C GLY A 3 0.30 -0.07 -72.30
N SER A 4 1.35 -0.36 -71.55
CA SER A 4 1.46 -0.18 -70.10
C SER A 4 1.90 1.22 -69.67
N LYS A 5 1.47 1.60 -68.45
CA LYS A 5 2.09 2.51 -67.45
C LYS A 5 2.53 3.91 -67.90
N ASP A 6 2.12 4.93 -67.12
CA ASP A 6 3.04 5.99 -66.72
C ASP A 6 2.65 6.65 -65.38
N TYR A 7 3.70 7.01 -64.63
CA TYR A 7 3.73 7.47 -63.24
C TYR A 7 4.51 8.79 -63.21
N ARG A 8 3.96 9.92 -62.75
CA ARG A 8 4.70 11.14 -62.29
C ARG A 8 3.83 11.91 -61.29
N HIS A 9 4.18 11.91 -60.00
CA HIS A 9 5.00 12.89 -59.26
C HIS A 9 4.41 14.30 -59.08
N GLY A 10 4.00 14.57 -57.83
CA GLY A 10 4.40 15.79 -57.09
C GLY A 10 3.46 16.99 -57.12
N ARG A 11 2.84 17.29 -55.96
CA ARG A 11 2.86 18.64 -55.36
C ARG A 11 2.41 18.63 -53.89
N ARG A 12 3.22 19.31 -53.07
CA ARG A 12 3.09 19.50 -51.61
C ARG A 12 1.86 20.38 -51.27
N ALA A 13 1.18 20.08 -50.17
CA ALA A 13 0.26 21.00 -49.50
C ALA A 13 1.02 21.86 -48.46
N PRO A 14 0.63 23.12 -48.22
CA PRO A 14 1.40 24.06 -47.42
C PRO A 14 1.13 23.92 -45.92
N VAL A 15 2.18 24.21 -45.14
CA VAL A 15 2.10 24.56 -43.73
C VAL A 15 1.96 26.08 -43.65
N CYS A 16 0.99 26.60 -42.88
CA CYS A 16 1.05 27.96 -42.35
C CYS A 16 0.27 28.01 -41.03
N GLY A 17 0.87 28.66 -40.02
CA GLY A 17 0.46 28.56 -38.63
C GLY A 17 -0.24 29.78 -38.06
N SER A 18 -0.44 29.68 -36.74
CA SER A 18 -0.59 30.71 -35.70
C SER A 18 -1.74 31.73 -35.81
N GLY A 19 -2.60 31.71 -34.80
CA GLY A 19 -3.52 32.80 -34.47
C GLY A 19 -4.41 32.43 -33.29
N VAL A 20 -3.96 32.79 -32.09
CA VAL A 20 -4.62 32.62 -30.78
C VAL A 20 -5.83 33.55 -30.67
N VAL A 21 -6.98 33.05 -30.18
CA VAL A 21 -7.84 33.79 -29.23
C VAL A 21 -8.51 32.80 -28.27
N SER A 22 -8.34 33.10 -27.00
CA SER A 22 -8.79 32.43 -25.78
C SER A 22 -10.31 32.44 -25.58
N GLU A 23 -10.83 31.43 -24.89
CA GLU A 23 -11.95 31.64 -23.95
C GLU A 23 -11.84 30.67 -22.76
N GLU A 24 -11.56 31.26 -21.61
CA GLU A 24 -11.34 30.66 -20.30
C GLU A 24 -12.70 30.60 -19.57
N LYS A 25 -13.18 29.40 -19.24
CA LYS A 25 -14.29 29.24 -18.28
C LYS A 25 -13.75 28.73 -16.96
N GLN A 26 -13.67 29.68 -16.04
CA GLN A 26 -13.29 29.54 -14.64
C GLN A 26 -14.09 28.42 -13.96
N GLY A 27 -13.33 27.51 -13.34
CA GLY A 27 -13.85 26.50 -12.45
C GLY A 27 -14.49 27.12 -11.20
N VAL A 28 -15.66 26.64 -10.85
CA VAL A 28 -16.34 26.89 -9.57
C VAL A 28 -15.68 26.00 -8.50
N PHE A 29 -14.38 26.25 -8.23
CA PHE A 29 -13.59 25.52 -7.23
C PHE A 29 -12.92 26.47 -6.21
N GLY A 30 -13.53 27.63 -5.96
CA GLY A 30 -12.99 28.67 -5.08
C GLY A 30 -13.90 29.10 -3.93
N ARG A 31 -14.98 28.37 -3.64
CA ARG A 31 -15.97 28.84 -2.66
C ARG A 31 -16.66 27.73 -1.89
N LEU A 32 -15.89 26.89 -1.20
CA LEU A 32 -16.41 26.12 -0.06
C LEU A 32 -15.38 25.88 1.06
N PHE A 33 -14.29 26.66 1.09
CA PHE A 33 -13.44 26.83 2.28
C PHE A 33 -13.89 28.07 3.06
N ARG A 34 -15.10 28.01 3.63
CA ARG A 34 -15.49 28.89 4.74
C ARG A 34 -16.72 28.34 5.45
N GLY A 35 -16.51 27.78 6.64
CA GLY A 35 -17.50 27.74 7.70
C GLY A 35 -18.02 26.37 8.08
N GLY A 36 -17.83 26.01 9.35
CA GLY A 36 -18.73 25.10 10.04
C GLY A 36 -18.04 24.00 10.85
N ASN A 37 -17.43 24.37 11.98
CA ASN A 37 -17.17 23.47 13.09
C ASN A 37 -18.45 22.68 13.43
N ARG A 38 -18.39 21.34 13.36
CA ARG A 38 -19.14 20.39 14.20
C ARG A 38 -18.51 19.02 14.08
N ALA A 39 -17.39 18.83 14.79
CA ALA A 39 -16.93 17.51 15.14
C ALA A 39 -17.87 16.94 16.21
N ALA A 40 -18.37 15.73 16.01
CA ALA A 40 -19.04 14.96 17.04
C ALA A 40 -17.95 14.31 17.91
N GLU A 41 -17.76 14.82 19.12
CA GLU A 41 -16.87 14.23 20.13
C GLU A 41 -17.57 13.05 20.82
N LEU A 42 -16.87 11.90 20.88
CA LEU A 42 -17.13 10.84 21.85
C LEU A 42 -16.27 11.11 23.09
N PRO A 43 -16.73 10.77 24.31
CA PRO A 43 -16.17 11.31 25.54
C PRO A 43 -14.88 10.59 25.96
N GLU A 44 -13.79 11.34 26.13
CA GLU A 44 -12.65 10.93 26.96
C GLU A 44 -12.75 11.60 28.35
N ALA A 45 -12.37 10.86 29.39
CA ALA A 45 -12.33 11.31 30.78
C ALA A 45 -10.96 10.93 31.40
N PRO A 46 -10.49 11.62 32.46
CA PRO A 46 -9.62 12.78 32.33
C PRO A 46 -8.17 12.52 32.76
N ILE A 47 -7.30 13.33 32.17
CA ILE A 47 -5.88 13.56 32.50
C ILE A 47 -5.75 14.42 33.77
N ASN A 48 -4.83 14.04 34.67
CA ASN A 48 -4.29 14.95 35.69
C ASN A 48 -2.93 15.46 35.23
N ALA A 49 -2.77 16.78 35.32
CA ALA A 49 -1.62 17.57 34.92
C ALA A 49 -0.80 18.03 36.15
N ASP A 50 0.49 18.26 35.91
CA ASP A 50 1.31 19.35 36.47
C ASP A 50 2.53 19.44 35.53
N GLY A 51 2.78 20.56 34.81
CA GLY A 51 3.35 21.82 35.29
C GLY A 51 4.89 21.70 35.28
N THR A 52 5.73 22.52 34.63
CA THR A 52 5.68 23.94 34.25
C THR A 52 6.89 24.31 33.35
N ASP A 53 6.68 25.32 32.49
CA ASP A 53 7.57 26.42 32.04
C ASP A 53 8.93 26.20 31.33
N GLY A 54 9.14 26.99 30.26
CA GLY A 54 10.46 27.48 29.84
C GLY A 54 10.63 27.78 28.35
N ALA A 55 10.78 29.06 27.98
CA ALA A 55 10.69 29.63 26.64
C ALA A 55 11.97 29.56 25.75
N ASP A 56 11.73 29.82 24.46
CA ASP A 56 12.57 30.41 23.40
C ASP A 56 13.78 29.65 22.79
N SER A 57 13.67 29.29 21.50
CA SER A 57 14.42 29.97 20.41
C SER A 57 14.22 29.32 19.03
N ASP A 58 14.27 30.17 18.00
CA ASP A 58 13.99 30.01 16.57
C ASP A 58 14.56 28.80 15.79
N GLY A 59 13.76 28.33 14.83
CA GLY A 59 14.22 28.13 13.44
C GLY A 59 14.86 26.80 13.03
N ASP A 60 14.05 25.76 12.84
CA ASP A 60 14.13 24.84 11.68
C ASP A 60 12.83 24.03 11.61
N SER A 61 12.04 24.22 10.56
CA SER A 61 10.79 23.49 10.36
C SER A 61 11.08 22.08 9.84
N SER A 62 11.67 21.23 10.69
CA SER A 62 11.53 19.78 10.54
C SER A 62 10.21 19.41 11.22
N GLU A 63 9.15 19.18 10.44
CA GLU A 63 7.91 18.62 10.97
C GLU A 63 8.25 17.31 11.70
N ALA A 64 8.19 17.34 13.03
CA ALA A 64 8.26 16.14 13.83
C ALA A 64 7.16 15.19 13.32
N PRO A 65 7.46 13.91 13.05
CA PRO A 65 6.44 12.97 12.60
C PRO A 65 5.30 13.00 13.62
N SER A 66 4.08 13.28 13.13
CA SER A 66 2.87 13.36 13.95
C SER A 66 2.81 12.20 14.93
N GLU A 67 2.23 12.39 16.12
CA GLU A 67 2.16 11.33 17.13
C GLU A 67 1.54 10.03 16.57
N ALA A 68 0.60 10.16 15.62
CA ALA A 68 0.08 9.05 14.83
C ALA A 68 1.16 8.34 13.97
N ARG A 69 2.06 9.10 13.33
CA ARG A 69 3.22 8.57 12.60
C ARG A 69 4.22 7.84 13.53
N ARG A 70 4.47 8.35 14.73
CA ARG A 70 5.31 7.65 15.72
C ARG A 70 4.63 6.37 16.22
N GLY A 71 3.32 6.40 16.42
CA GLY A 71 2.52 5.26 16.87
C GLY A 71 2.42 4.12 15.85
N TRP A 72 2.31 4.40 14.55
CA TRP A 72 2.31 3.33 13.54
C TRP A 72 3.70 2.74 13.32
N TYR A 73 4.76 3.59 13.30
CA TYR A 73 6.12 3.12 13.07
C TYR A 73 6.58 2.19 14.19
N THR A 74 6.24 2.52 15.43
CA THR A 74 6.50 1.65 16.59
C THR A 74 5.79 0.30 16.43
N ARG A 75 4.51 0.29 16.07
CA ARG A 75 3.75 -0.95 15.81
C ARG A 75 4.36 -1.79 14.68
N LEU A 76 4.80 -1.15 13.60
CA LEU A 76 5.48 -1.84 12.50
C LEU A 76 6.79 -2.48 12.97
N ARG A 77 7.64 -1.70 13.65
CA ARG A 77 8.93 -2.16 14.16
C ARG A 77 8.77 -3.32 15.14
N ASP A 78 7.81 -3.23 16.04
CA ASP A 78 7.54 -4.27 17.03
C ASP A 78 7.02 -5.54 16.34
N GLY A 79 6.15 -5.41 15.33
CA GLY A 79 5.68 -6.53 14.52
C GLY A 79 6.78 -7.26 13.73
N LEU A 80 7.84 -6.55 13.33
CA LEU A 80 8.97 -7.10 12.58
C LEU A 80 10.16 -7.53 13.46
N THR A 81 10.09 -7.32 14.78
CA THR A 81 11.24 -7.49 15.68
C THR A 81 11.85 -8.89 15.64
N ARG A 82 11.04 -9.94 15.50
CA ARG A 82 11.55 -11.31 15.42
C ARG A 82 12.40 -11.53 14.17
N SER A 83 11.91 -11.12 13.01
CA SER A 83 12.61 -11.29 11.72
C SER A 83 13.84 -10.39 11.64
N SER A 84 13.74 -9.13 12.06
CA SER A 84 14.86 -8.19 12.02
C SER A 84 15.98 -8.58 12.99
N SER A 85 15.64 -9.10 14.18
CA SER A 85 16.63 -9.56 15.16
C SER A 85 17.38 -10.81 14.68
N ALA A 86 16.68 -11.75 14.04
CA ALA A 86 17.29 -12.96 13.47
C ALA A 86 18.32 -12.61 12.39
N LEU A 87 17.95 -11.75 11.44
CA LEU A 87 18.86 -11.26 10.40
C LEU A 87 20.05 -10.48 10.99
N THR A 88 19.78 -9.54 11.91
CA THR A 88 20.84 -8.73 12.53
C THR A 88 21.86 -9.61 13.27
N THR A 89 21.36 -10.57 14.04
CA THR A 89 22.22 -11.50 14.79
C THR A 89 23.03 -12.39 13.85
N GLY A 90 22.40 -12.94 12.81
CA GLY A 90 23.08 -13.76 11.80
C GLY A 90 24.19 -12.99 11.08
N ILE A 91 23.92 -11.76 10.65
CA ILE A 91 24.92 -10.91 9.98
C ILE A 91 26.11 -10.65 10.92
N THR A 92 25.86 -10.29 12.19
CA THR A 92 26.94 -10.08 13.16
C THR A 92 27.79 -11.35 13.39
N GLN A 93 27.20 -12.55 13.30
CA GLN A 93 27.92 -13.82 13.45
C GLN A 93 28.74 -14.19 12.22
N VAL A 94 28.21 -13.98 11.01
CA VAL A 94 28.92 -14.24 9.75
C VAL A 94 30.11 -13.31 9.59
N PHE A 95 29.91 -12.02 9.88
CA PHE A 95 30.90 -10.96 9.66
C PHE A 95 31.78 -10.69 10.90
N THR A 96 32.22 -11.74 11.58
CA THR A 96 33.15 -11.62 12.73
C THR A 96 34.59 -11.29 12.33
N LYS A 97 34.98 -11.60 11.09
CA LYS A 97 36.24 -11.14 10.49
C LYS A 97 35.95 -9.98 9.54
N ARG A 98 36.91 -9.08 9.34
CA ARG A 98 36.71 -7.87 8.54
C ARG A 98 36.65 -8.14 7.04
N ARG A 99 37.46 -9.06 6.51
CA ARG A 99 37.61 -9.23 5.07
C ARG A 99 36.50 -10.09 4.47
N LEU A 100 35.75 -9.55 3.50
CA LEU A 100 34.72 -10.26 2.76
C LEU A 100 35.36 -11.31 1.83
N ASP A 101 35.18 -12.58 2.15
CA ASP A 101 35.61 -13.72 1.35
C ASP A 101 34.42 -14.52 0.79
N GLN A 102 34.72 -15.56 0.00
CA GLN A 102 33.67 -16.41 -0.58
C GLN A 102 32.85 -17.12 0.51
N ALA A 103 33.47 -17.56 1.60
CA ALA A 103 32.78 -18.29 2.66
C ALA A 103 31.76 -17.40 3.39
N MET A 104 32.07 -16.12 3.60
CA MET A 104 31.10 -15.16 4.15
C MET A 104 29.93 -14.89 3.21
N LEU A 105 30.18 -14.82 1.90
CA LEU A 105 29.10 -14.63 0.92
C LEU A 105 28.17 -15.84 0.90
N ASP A 106 28.71 -17.05 0.92
CA ASP A 106 27.92 -18.29 0.96
C ASP A 106 27.07 -18.34 2.25
N GLN A 107 27.66 -17.99 3.40
CA GLN A 107 26.94 -17.93 4.68
C GLN A 107 25.86 -16.85 4.72
N LEU A 108 26.11 -15.70 4.08
CA LEU A 108 25.11 -14.64 3.97
C LEU A 108 23.95 -15.07 3.06
N GLU A 109 24.23 -15.77 1.96
CA GLU A 109 23.19 -16.30 1.08
C GLU A 109 22.28 -17.28 1.83
N ASP A 110 22.88 -18.25 2.54
CA ASP A 110 22.15 -19.21 3.37
C ASP A 110 21.29 -18.51 4.43
N LEU A 111 21.83 -17.47 5.08
CA LEU A 111 21.10 -16.67 6.07
C LEU A 111 19.88 -15.97 5.44
N LEU A 112 20.02 -15.38 4.26
CA LEU A 112 18.92 -14.72 3.56
C LEU A 112 17.84 -15.73 3.13
N ILE A 113 18.25 -16.92 2.69
CA ILE A 113 17.32 -18.01 2.35
C ILE A 113 16.54 -18.47 3.58
N GLN A 114 17.23 -18.67 4.72
CA GLN A 114 16.59 -19.03 5.99
C GLN A 114 15.64 -17.95 6.52
N ALA A 115 15.83 -16.69 6.12
CA ALA A 115 14.97 -15.57 6.45
C ALA A 115 13.79 -15.37 5.47
N ASP A 116 13.49 -16.38 4.65
CA ASP A 116 12.40 -16.37 3.67
C ASP A 116 12.52 -15.30 2.56
N ILE A 117 13.72 -14.81 2.25
CA ILE A 117 13.95 -13.88 1.12
C ILE A 117 13.83 -14.60 -0.24
N GLY A 118 14.02 -15.91 -0.25
CA GLY A 118 14.00 -16.76 -1.44
C GLY A 118 15.35 -16.83 -2.16
N VAL A 119 15.60 -17.96 -2.83
CA VAL A 119 16.90 -18.30 -3.43
C VAL A 119 17.34 -17.28 -4.48
N GLU A 120 16.45 -16.93 -5.42
CA GLU A 120 16.78 -16.00 -6.51
C GLU A 120 17.17 -14.61 -5.98
N SER A 121 16.38 -14.09 -5.02
CA SER A 121 16.65 -12.80 -4.40
C SER A 121 17.93 -12.82 -3.56
N ALA A 122 18.15 -13.88 -2.78
CA ALA A 122 19.35 -14.04 -1.97
C ALA A 122 20.61 -14.04 -2.84
N LEU A 123 20.64 -14.88 -3.88
CA LEU A 123 21.76 -14.97 -4.83
C LEU A 123 22.02 -13.63 -5.54
N ALA A 124 20.95 -12.95 -5.99
CA ALA A 124 21.11 -11.67 -6.66
C ALA A 124 21.66 -10.57 -5.74
N ILE A 125 21.30 -10.61 -4.45
CA ILE A 125 21.80 -9.67 -3.44
C ILE A 125 23.27 -9.97 -3.10
N THR A 126 23.64 -11.24 -2.88
CA THR A 126 25.02 -11.63 -2.53
C THR A 126 25.99 -11.42 -3.69
N GLU A 127 25.59 -11.69 -4.93
CA GLU A 127 26.44 -11.44 -6.10
C GLU A 127 26.68 -9.94 -6.32
N LYS A 128 25.69 -9.10 -6.01
CA LYS A 128 25.88 -7.65 -6.05
C LYS A 128 26.85 -7.18 -4.95
N LEU A 129 26.71 -7.71 -3.73
CA LEU A 129 27.64 -7.42 -2.64
C LEU A 129 29.07 -7.85 -3.01
N ARG A 130 29.22 -9.03 -3.63
CA ARG A 130 30.50 -9.52 -4.16
C ARG A 130 31.10 -8.51 -5.15
N ALA A 131 30.35 -8.09 -6.15
CA ALA A 131 30.85 -7.17 -7.17
C ALA A 131 31.37 -5.84 -6.59
N GLU A 132 30.77 -5.35 -5.50
CA GLU A 132 31.11 -4.06 -4.90
C GLU A 132 32.19 -4.13 -3.79
N LYS A 133 32.21 -5.23 -3.04
CA LYS A 133 32.94 -5.33 -1.76
C LYS A 133 33.85 -6.56 -1.62
N PHE A 134 33.91 -7.46 -2.61
CA PHE A 134 34.72 -8.67 -2.51
C PHE A 134 36.20 -8.36 -2.23
N ASP A 135 36.80 -9.14 -1.34
CA ASP A 135 38.20 -9.01 -0.92
C ASP A 135 38.54 -7.69 -0.18
N ARG A 136 37.51 -6.95 0.27
CA ARG A 136 37.64 -5.72 1.07
C ARG A 136 37.23 -5.95 2.52
N ASP A 137 37.74 -5.11 3.41
CA ASP A 137 37.24 -5.07 4.78
C ASP A 137 35.85 -4.43 4.81
N VAL A 138 34.88 -5.12 5.39
CA VAL A 138 33.49 -4.71 5.59
C VAL A 138 33.09 -4.84 7.05
N ASP A 139 32.35 -3.86 7.55
CA ASP A 139 31.74 -3.92 8.88
C ASP A 139 30.33 -4.53 8.81
N PRO A 140 29.87 -5.28 9.84
CA PRO A 140 28.49 -5.76 9.88
C PRO A 140 27.42 -4.68 9.65
N GLN A 141 27.65 -3.44 10.09
CA GLN A 141 26.73 -2.32 9.82
C GLN A 141 26.69 -1.97 8.33
N GLU A 142 27.84 -1.94 7.65
CA GLU A 142 27.91 -1.66 6.22
C GLU A 142 27.14 -2.71 5.41
N VAL A 143 27.24 -3.98 5.79
CA VAL A 143 26.46 -5.07 5.18
C VAL A 143 24.96 -4.88 5.44
N ARG A 144 24.55 -4.51 6.66
CA ARG A 144 23.13 -4.21 6.96
C ARG A 144 22.59 -3.07 6.12
N ASP A 145 23.35 -1.99 5.98
CA ASP A 145 22.94 -0.82 5.21
C ASP A 145 22.83 -1.16 3.72
N PHE A 146 23.78 -1.95 3.20
CA PHE A 146 23.70 -2.49 1.84
C PHE A 146 22.44 -3.33 1.62
N LEU A 147 22.16 -4.30 2.51
CA LEU A 147 20.96 -5.14 2.41
C LEU A 147 19.67 -4.31 2.48
N ALA A 148 19.61 -3.32 3.38
CA ALA A 148 18.47 -2.43 3.50
C ALA A 148 18.23 -1.63 2.21
N ALA A 149 19.29 -1.12 1.59
CA ALA A 149 19.21 -0.41 0.31
C ALA A 149 18.75 -1.34 -0.84
N GLU A 150 19.30 -2.55 -0.93
CA GLU A 150 18.91 -3.51 -1.97
C GLU A 150 17.48 -4.00 -1.85
N ILE A 151 17.05 -4.35 -0.63
CA ILE A 151 15.68 -4.77 -0.37
C ILE A 151 14.72 -3.59 -0.59
N GLY A 152 15.06 -2.40 -0.10
CA GLY A 152 14.27 -1.19 -0.30
C GLY A 152 14.08 -0.85 -1.77
N GLY A 153 15.16 -0.88 -2.56
CA GLY A 153 15.10 -0.63 -4.00
C GLY A 153 14.22 -1.63 -4.77
N ARG A 154 14.18 -2.90 -4.34
CA ARG A 154 13.28 -3.91 -4.91
C ARG A 154 11.82 -3.67 -4.55
N LEU A 155 11.55 -3.27 -3.31
CA LEU A 155 10.19 -2.96 -2.85
C LEU A 155 9.61 -1.72 -3.53
N GLU A 156 10.44 -0.72 -3.85
CA GLU A 156 10.02 0.50 -4.53
C GLU A 156 9.30 0.23 -5.86
N ALA A 157 9.75 -0.77 -6.63
CA ALA A 157 9.15 -1.13 -7.92
C ALA A 157 7.69 -1.61 -7.81
N VAL A 158 7.28 -2.11 -6.64
CA VAL A 158 5.96 -2.66 -6.36
C VAL A 158 5.18 -1.85 -5.32
N ALA A 159 5.75 -0.75 -4.80
CA ALA A 159 5.15 0.12 -3.81
C ALA A 159 4.06 1.01 -4.43
N ARG A 160 2.93 0.39 -4.79
CA ARG A 160 1.77 1.08 -5.37
C ARG A 160 0.66 1.17 -4.32
N PRO A 161 0.26 2.38 -3.90
CA PRO A 161 -0.85 2.53 -2.97
C PRO A 161 -2.16 2.08 -3.63
N LEU A 162 -3.10 1.60 -2.81
CA LEU A 162 -4.47 1.35 -3.25
C LEU A 162 -5.19 2.69 -3.34
N GLU A 163 -5.36 3.19 -4.55
CA GLU A 163 -6.11 4.42 -4.83
C GLU A 163 -7.53 4.08 -5.29
N LEU A 164 -8.53 4.66 -4.63
CA LEU A 164 -9.92 4.51 -5.04
C LEU A 164 -10.18 5.42 -6.24
N GLU A 165 -10.58 4.83 -7.36
CA GLU A 165 -10.86 5.56 -8.59
C GLU A 165 -12.00 6.59 -8.39
N SER A 166 -11.74 7.86 -8.70
CA SER A 166 -12.70 8.95 -8.47
C SER A 166 -13.97 8.90 -9.34
N GLY A 167 -14.03 8.01 -10.34
CA GLY A 167 -15.12 7.92 -11.32
C GLY A 167 -15.98 6.66 -11.25
N ALA A 168 -15.51 5.58 -10.62
CA ALA A 168 -16.25 4.32 -10.49
C ALA A 168 -16.84 4.24 -9.07
N ARG A 169 -18.17 4.44 -8.94
CA ARG A 169 -18.88 4.24 -7.67
C ARG A 169 -19.93 3.13 -7.80
N PRO A 170 -19.86 2.07 -6.98
CA PRO A 170 -18.81 1.81 -5.98
C PRO A 170 -17.47 1.39 -6.64
N HIS A 171 -16.35 1.69 -5.98
CA HIS A 171 -15.07 1.05 -6.28
C HIS A 171 -15.14 -0.38 -5.71
N VAL A 172 -14.93 -1.39 -6.55
CA VAL A 172 -15.12 -2.81 -6.19
C VAL A 172 -13.78 -3.48 -5.92
N ILE A 173 -13.62 -4.04 -4.73
CA ILE A 173 -12.41 -4.74 -4.29
C ILE A 173 -12.73 -6.21 -4.05
N LEU A 174 -12.28 -7.08 -4.94
CA LEU A 174 -12.44 -8.53 -4.76
C LEU A 174 -11.25 -9.11 -4.00
N VAL A 175 -11.49 -9.61 -2.78
CA VAL A 175 -10.44 -10.24 -1.96
C VAL A 175 -10.40 -11.75 -2.18
N VAL A 176 -9.27 -12.25 -2.70
CA VAL A 176 -9.05 -13.68 -3.00
C VAL A 176 -7.89 -14.26 -2.19
N GLY A 177 -7.89 -15.59 -2.02
CA GLY A 177 -6.81 -16.31 -1.35
C GLY A 177 -7.27 -17.58 -0.63
N VAL A 178 -6.32 -18.36 -0.13
CA VAL A 178 -6.59 -19.64 0.54
C VAL A 178 -7.18 -19.47 1.95
N ASN A 179 -7.70 -20.55 2.53
CA ASN A 179 -8.20 -20.53 3.91
C ASN A 179 -7.05 -20.24 4.89
N GLY A 180 -7.33 -19.46 5.93
CA GLY A 180 -6.35 -19.11 6.97
C GLY A 180 -5.41 -17.95 6.65
N SER A 181 -5.41 -17.40 5.42
CA SER A 181 -4.54 -16.26 5.04
C SER A 181 -4.98 -14.90 5.61
N GLY A 182 -6.04 -14.85 6.40
CA GLY A 182 -6.53 -13.62 7.03
C GLY A 182 -7.48 -12.76 6.20
N LYS A 183 -8.04 -13.26 5.08
CA LYS A 183 -8.93 -12.51 4.17
C LYS A 183 -10.03 -11.71 4.87
N THR A 184 -10.90 -12.38 5.64
CA THR A 184 -12.03 -11.74 6.34
C THR A 184 -11.56 -10.68 7.33
N THR A 185 -10.45 -10.93 8.02
CA THR A 185 -9.82 -9.96 8.93
C THR A 185 -9.28 -8.75 8.15
N THR A 186 -8.69 -8.96 6.98
CA THR A 186 -8.20 -7.88 6.12
C THR A 186 -9.36 -7.06 5.55
N ILE A 187 -10.44 -7.70 5.10
CA ILE A 187 -11.67 -7.00 4.67
C ILE A 187 -12.19 -6.10 5.80
N GLY A 188 -12.31 -6.62 7.02
CA GLY A 188 -12.75 -5.83 8.17
C GLY A 188 -11.84 -4.64 8.50
N LYS A 189 -10.51 -4.80 8.39
CA LYS A 189 -9.54 -3.71 8.58
C LYS A 189 -9.64 -2.65 7.48
N LEU A 190 -9.79 -3.06 6.22
CA LEU A 190 -9.98 -2.15 5.09
C LEU A 190 -11.30 -1.39 5.24
N ALA A 191 -12.38 -2.08 5.59
CA ALA A 191 -13.69 -1.48 5.84
C ALA A 191 -13.62 -0.45 6.98
N ALA A 192 -12.93 -0.76 8.07
CA ALA A 192 -12.71 0.19 9.17
C ALA A 192 -11.88 1.41 8.73
N GLY A 193 -10.86 1.22 7.90
CA GLY A 193 -10.06 2.31 7.33
C GLY A 193 -10.90 3.23 6.46
N PHE A 194 -11.58 2.68 5.45
CA PHE A 194 -12.43 3.46 4.55
C PHE A 194 -13.59 4.15 5.27
N ALA A 195 -14.25 3.49 6.22
CA ALA A 195 -15.29 4.11 7.03
C ALA A 195 -14.73 5.23 7.92
N GLY A 196 -13.52 5.04 8.48
CA GLY A 196 -12.79 6.07 9.23
C GLY A 196 -12.44 7.30 8.38
N ASP A 197 -12.19 7.10 7.08
CA ASP A 197 -11.98 8.16 6.09
C ASP A 197 -13.31 8.79 5.62
N GLY A 198 -14.45 8.37 6.19
CA GLY A 198 -15.78 8.91 5.88
C GLY A 198 -16.44 8.34 4.63
N LEU A 199 -15.90 7.26 4.06
CA LEU A 199 -16.46 6.60 2.87
C LEU A 199 -17.63 5.68 3.24
N LYS A 200 -18.65 5.63 2.39
CA LYS A 200 -19.75 4.69 2.51
C LYS A 200 -19.33 3.30 2.02
N VAL A 201 -19.08 2.39 2.96
CA VAL A 201 -18.64 1.02 2.68
C VAL A 201 -19.83 0.05 2.68
N MET A 202 -19.85 -0.89 1.74
CA MET A 202 -20.71 -2.08 1.76
C MET A 202 -19.84 -3.34 1.68
N LEU A 203 -20.25 -4.40 2.36
CA LEU A 203 -19.56 -5.69 2.36
C LEU A 203 -20.42 -6.77 1.69
N ALA A 204 -19.78 -7.69 0.95
CA ALA A 204 -20.40 -8.84 0.35
C ALA A 204 -19.81 -10.14 0.92
N ALA A 205 -20.65 -11.00 1.49
CA ALA A 205 -20.24 -12.30 2.04
C ALA A 205 -20.02 -13.35 0.94
N GLY A 206 -19.00 -13.14 0.11
CA GLY A 206 -18.67 -14.00 -1.03
C GLY A 206 -18.14 -15.40 -0.68
N ASP A 207 -17.67 -15.64 0.55
CA ASP A 207 -17.35 -16.99 1.06
C ASP A 207 -18.65 -17.70 1.49
N THR A 208 -19.47 -18.10 0.52
CA THR A 208 -20.81 -18.67 0.77
C THR A 208 -20.76 -20.09 1.32
N PHE A 209 -19.64 -20.80 1.18
CA PHE A 209 -19.52 -22.20 1.61
C PHE A 209 -19.33 -22.31 3.14
N ARG A 210 -18.73 -21.30 3.76
CA ARG A 210 -18.36 -21.35 5.19
C ARG A 210 -19.29 -20.44 5.98
N ALA A 211 -20.24 -21.04 6.71
CA ALA A 211 -21.16 -20.32 7.60
C ALA A 211 -20.43 -19.35 8.54
N ALA A 212 -19.34 -19.79 9.16
CA ALA A 212 -18.53 -18.96 10.05
C ALA A 212 -17.88 -17.76 9.34
N ALA A 213 -17.59 -17.84 8.03
CA ALA A 213 -17.04 -16.71 7.30
C ALA A 213 -18.09 -15.61 7.07
N ILE A 214 -19.34 -16.02 6.79
CA ILE A 214 -20.50 -15.11 6.67
C ILE A 214 -20.74 -14.42 8.02
N GLU A 215 -20.82 -15.19 9.11
CA GLU A 215 -21.02 -14.67 10.46
C GLU A 215 -19.90 -13.71 10.87
N GLN A 216 -18.64 -14.10 10.65
CA GLN A 216 -17.49 -13.26 10.97
C GLN A 216 -17.50 -11.94 10.18
N LEU A 217 -17.83 -11.97 8.88
CA LEU A 217 -17.92 -10.74 8.09
C LEU A 217 -19.07 -9.85 8.55
N THR A 218 -20.20 -10.45 8.97
CA THR A 218 -21.35 -9.73 9.52
C THR A 218 -20.96 -8.96 10.78
N ILE A 219 -20.26 -9.61 11.72
CA ILE A 219 -19.74 -8.97 12.94
C ILE A 219 -18.80 -7.80 12.60
N TRP A 220 -17.94 -7.95 11.59
CA TRP A 220 -17.10 -6.85 11.13
C TRP A 220 -17.90 -5.69 10.55
N GLY A 221 -18.92 -5.97 9.75
CA GLY A 221 -19.84 -4.98 9.19
C GLY A 221 -20.56 -4.19 10.28
N GLU A 222 -21.12 -4.88 11.27
CA GLU A 222 -21.76 -4.26 12.45
C GLU A 222 -20.78 -3.34 13.20
N ARG A 223 -19.55 -3.79 13.41
CA ARG A 223 -18.52 -3.02 14.13
C ARG A 223 -18.16 -1.70 13.45
N VAL A 224 -18.22 -1.64 12.12
CA VAL A 224 -17.84 -0.45 11.33
C VAL A 224 -19.05 0.30 10.77
N GLY A 225 -20.27 -0.19 11.02
CA GLY A 225 -21.50 0.38 10.48
C GLY A 225 -21.71 0.16 8.98
N ALA A 226 -21.06 -0.86 8.39
CA ALA A 226 -21.19 -1.19 6.97
C ALA A 226 -22.27 -2.28 6.75
N PRO A 227 -23.26 -2.06 5.87
CA PRO A 227 -24.21 -3.11 5.50
C PRO A 227 -23.50 -4.31 4.87
N VAL A 228 -23.92 -5.52 5.25
CA VAL A 228 -23.40 -6.78 4.71
C VAL A 228 -24.49 -7.46 3.88
N VAL A 229 -24.15 -7.79 2.63
CA VAL A 229 -24.99 -8.59 1.73
C VAL A 229 -24.57 -10.04 1.87
N ALA A 230 -25.48 -10.87 2.35
CA ALA A 230 -25.28 -12.30 2.58
C ALA A 230 -26.46 -13.11 2.04
N ARG A 231 -26.22 -14.37 1.73
CA ARG A 231 -27.21 -15.38 1.38
C ARG A 231 -26.98 -16.63 2.23
N ASP A 232 -27.86 -17.63 2.08
CA ASP A 232 -27.72 -18.92 2.76
C ASP A 232 -26.39 -19.62 2.42
N VAL A 233 -25.96 -20.48 3.34
CA VAL A 233 -24.75 -21.29 3.18
C VAL A 233 -24.90 -22.18 1.95
N GLY A 234 -23.90 -22.17 1.07
CA GLY A 234 -23.89 -22.89 -0.20
C GLY A 234 -24.60 -22.17 -1.34
N ALA A 235 -25.09 -20.94 -1.15
CA ALA A 235 -25.65 -20.14 -2.23
C ALA A 235 -24.61 -19.77 -3.29
N ASP A 236 -25.08 -19.44 -4.49
CA ASP A 236 -24.24 -18.98 -5.61
C ASP A 236 -23.49 -17.68 -5.26
N PRO A 237 -22.14 -17.70 -5.21
CA PRO A 237 -21.35 -16.49 -4.94
C PRO A 237 -21.48 -15.42 -6.02
N ALA A 238 -21.67 -15.81 -7.28
CA ALA A 238 -21.75 -14.86 -8.39
C ALA A 238 -23.06 -14.04 -8.31
N GLY A 239 -24.18 -14.72 -8.05
CA GLY A 239 -25.46 -14.08 -7.77
C GLY A 239 -25.41 -13.19 -6.53
N LEU A 240 -24.71 -13.61 -5.46
CA LEU A 240 -24.51 -12.76 -4.28
C LEU A 240 -23.73 -11.47 -4.63
N ALA A 241 -22.65 -11.60 -5.39
CA ALA A 241 -21.84 -10.45 -5.81
C ALA A 241 -22.63 -9.50 -6.74
N PHE A 242 -23.48 -10.05 -7.61
CA PHE A 242 -24.37 -9.27 -8.48
C PHE A 242 -25.40 -8.46 -7.67
N ASP A 243 -26.05 -9.08 -6.69
CA ASP A 243 -27.00 -8.41 -5.79
C ASP A 243 -26.30 -7.32 -4.98
N ALA A 244 -25.11 -7.63 -4.43
CA ALA A 244 -24.34 -6.68 -3.66
C ALA A 244 -23.92 -5.47 -4.48
N LEU A 245 -23.48 -5.66 -5.73
CA LEU A 245 -23.15 -4.56 -6.63
C LEU A 245 -24.37 -3.71 -7.00
N SER A 246 -25.52 -4.36 -7.25
CA SER A 246 -26.77 -3.66 -7.57
C SER A 246 -27.21 -2.79 -6.40
N ARG A 247 -27.24 -3.37 -5.20
CA ARG A 247 -27.58 -2.66 -3.96
C ARG A 247 -26.58 -1.54 -3.63
N ALA A 248 -25.29 -1.78 -3.80
CA ALA A 248 -24.25 -0.78 -3.55
C ALA A 248 -24.42 0.45 -4.48
N ARG A 249 -24.83 0.24 -5.74
CA ARG A 249 -25.15 1.33 -6.68
C ARG A 249 -26.41 2.08 -6.29
N GLU A 250 -27.48 1.37 -5.92
CA GLU A 250 -28.74 1.98 -5.47
C GLU A 250 -28.56 2.82 -4.21
N GLU A 251 -27.74 2.32 -3.27
CA GLU A 251 -27.42 3.02 -2.04
C GLU A 251 -26.29 4.05 -2.20
N ALA A 252 -25.73 4.24 -3.40
CA ALA A 252 -24.60 5.13 -3.68
C ALA A 252 -23.41 4.91 -2.72
N SER A 253 -23.03 3.66 -2.51
CA SER A 253 -21.83 3.30 -1.74
C SER A 253 -20.57 3.71 -2.49
N ASP A 254 -19.55 4.12 -1.75
CA ASP A 254 -18.25 4.51 -2.29
C ASP A 254 -17.37 3.29 -2.56
N VAL A 255 -17.41 2.29 -1.67
CA VAL A 255 -16.59 1.08 -1.75
C VAL A 255 -17.46 -0.17 -1.52
N LEU A 256 -17.27 -1.18 -2.36
CA LEU A 256 -17.80 -2.53 -2.18
C LEU A 256 -16.63 -3.51 -2.00
N LEU A 257 -16.61 -4.22 -0.87
CA LEU A 257 -15.62 -5.24 -0.50
C LEU A 257 -16.24 -6.63 -0.48
#